data_AF-A0A5N5ITW5-F1
#
_entry.id   AF-A0A5N5ITW5-F1
#
_cell.length_a   1.000
_cell.length_b   1.000
_cell.length_c   1.000
_cell.angle_alpha   90.00
_cell.angle_beta   90.00
_cell.angle_gamma   90.00
#
_symmetry.space_group_name_H-M   'P 1'
#
loop_
_entity.id
_entity.type
_entity.pdbx_description
1 polymer ?
#
loop_
_entity_poly.entity_id
_entity_poly.type
_entity_poly.pdbx_seq_one_letter_code
_entity_poly.pdbx_strand_id
1 'polypeptide(L)'
;MKTFHFNKTLVLYGFLFFALIIFNVSCESSTAEDEIEEIENQEEEEDEEKIPEEEKIDSLLVGNWTQVYSPTFAFNIDSLGYVTYYRHNLLTGKLDLWANRKDKIYAKEGKFEFLETMNCMPSMDSIYNFIGDTLVIPMQSYTRYLEKYLPLENIESFTGKTRNESFVKATIENNTHAGLTIVEYESSDSYEEIYAYEYAESHTYFTTIAEPGFDCAVPLYTKHQISFQTDSLIDNPGVYDITWGNLVLAFFEDPYTYNLSYNSYQNPILDGQIIVDSVELLDGQKLVKGSFNITYESEFLGEKYQTFVKDGAFELYIELLP
;
A
#
# COMPACT_ATOMS: atom_id res chain seq x y z
N MET A 1 29.53 30.23 -35.39
CA MET A 1 30.00 28.83 -35.41
C MET A 1 30.99 28.64 -34.27
N LYS A 2 30.61 27.89 -33.23
CA LYS A 2 31.53 27.39 -32.20
C LYS A 2 31.53 25.87 -32.31
N THR A 3 32.70 25.30 -32.59
CA THR A 3 32.95 23.86 -32.67
C THR A 3 33.05 23.28 -31.26
N PHE A 4 32.23 22.27 -30.97
CA PHE A 4 32.38 21.42 -29.78
C PHE A 4 33.40 20.33 -30.10
N HIS A 5 34.50 20.27 -29.35
CA HIS A 5 35.45 19.17 -29.38
C HIS A 5 34.99 18.08 -28.40
N PHE A 6 34.56 16.94 -28.95
CA PHE A 6 34.18 15.77 -28.17
C PHE A 6 35.44 15.09 -27.60
N ASN A 7 35.56 15.06 -26.27
CA ASN A 7 36.71 14.53 -25.56
C ASN A 7 36.64 13.00 -25.52
N LYS A 8 37.30 12.32 -26.47
CA LYS A 8 37.28 10.84 -26.63
C LYS A 8 37.90 10.05 -25.47
N THR A 9 38.51 10.71 -24.51
CA THR A 9 39.20 10.08 -23.37
C THR A 9 38.24 9.59 -22.28
N LEU A 10 37.04 10.17 -22.15
CA LEU A 10 36.09 9.80 -21.09
C LEU A 10 35.36 8.47 -21.37
N VAL A 11 35.14 8.16 -22.66
CA VAL A 11 34.47 6.92 -23.09
C VAL A 11 35.36 5.69 -22.90
N LEU A 12 36.68 5.86 -22.95
CA LEU A 12 37.63 4.76 -22.75
C LEU A 12 37.68 4.27 -21.29
N TYR A 13 37.52 5.17 -20.31
CA TYR A 13 37.47 4.80 -18.89
C TYR A 13 36.14 4.13 -18.50
N GLY A 14 35.03 4.46 -19.17
CA GLY A 14 33.74 3.79 -18.95
C GLY A 14 33.74 2.32 -19.38
N PHE A 15 34.39 1.99 -20.50
CA PHE A 15 34.49 0.61 -20.98
C PHE A 15 35.41 -0.28 -20.13
N LEU A 16 36.52 0.27 -19.61
CA LEU A 16 37.45 -0.48 -18.75
C LEU A 16 36.84 -0.86 -17.39
N PHE A 17 35.93 -0.04 -16.86
CA PHE A 17 35.23 -0.35 -15.60
C PHE A 17 34.14 -1.42 -15.78
N PHE A 18 33.47 -1.46 -16.93
CA PHE A 18 32.44 -2.46 -17.22
C PHE A 18 33.02 -3.85 -17.56
N ALA A 19 34.18 -3.91 -18.23
CA ALA A 19 34.85 -5.17 -18.54
C ALA A 19 35.41 -5.89 -17.29
N LEU A 20 35.82 -5.14 -16.26
CA LEU A 20 36.38 -5.72 -15.03
C LEU A 20 35.32 -6.36 -14.11
N ILE A 21 34.06 -5.93 -14.24
CA ILE A 21 32.91 -6.46 -13.49
C ILE A 21 32.40 -7.76 -14.13
N ILE A 22 32.41 -7.88 -15.47
CA ILE A 22 31.99 -9.10 -16.17
C ILE A 22 33.00 -10.24 -15.99
N PHE A 23 34.29 -9.96 -15.80
CA PHE A 23 35.31 -10.97 -15.50
C PHE A 23 35.29 -11.53 -14.06
N ASN A 24 34.50 -10.97 -13.15
CA ASN A 24 34.33 -11.52 -11.78
C ASN A 24 33.04 -12.33 -11.57
N VAL A 25 32.17 -12.43 -12.58
CA VAL A 25 30.86 -13.11 -12.46
C VAL A 25 30.72 -14.29 -13.44
N SER A 26 31.80 -14.74 -14.11
CA SER A 26 31.71 -15.92 -14.97
C SER A 26 33.01 -16.71 -15.04
N CYS A 27 32.88 -17.98 -14.65
CA CYS A 27 33.76 -19.13 -14.89
C CYS A 27 35.10 -19.17 -14.14
N GLU A 28 35.10 -19.82 -12.97
CA GLU A 28 36.06 -20.91 -12.77
C GLU A 28 35.38 -22.22 -13.19
N SER A 29 35.53 -22.52 -14.49
CA SER A 29 35.40 -23.86 -15.06
C SER A 29 35.97 -23.81 -16.47
N SER A 30 37.23 -24.21 -16.63
CA SER A 30 37.64 -25.06 -17.76
C SER A 30 39.06 -25.60 -17.57
N THR A 31 39.13 -26.91 -17.29
CA THR A 31 39.96 -27.93 -17.95
C THR A 31 41.47 -27.71 -18.15
N ALA A 32 42.25 -28.65 -17.60
CA ALA A 32 43.45 -29.19 -18.26
C ALA A 32 43.36 -30.73 -18.21
N GLU A 33 43.42 -31.36 -19.38
CA GLU A 33 43.44 -32.81 -19.59
C GLU A 33 44.75 -33.42 -19.06
N ASP A 34 44.65 -34.59 -18.41
CA ASP A 34 45.67 -35.65 -18.44
C ASP A 34 44.97 -37.02 -18.26
N GLU A 35 45.60 -38.04 -18.81
CA GLU A 35 45.05 -39.27 -19.40
C GLU A 35 44.42 -40.34 -18.48
N ILE A 36 43.33 -40.96 -18.99
CA ILE A 36 42.94 -42.39 -19.04
C ILE A 36 43.22 -43.30 -17.82
N GLU A 37 42.16 -43.87 -17.22
CA GLU A 37 41.85 -45.33 -17.16
C GLU A 37 40.51 -45.61 -16.44
N GLU A 38 39.72 -46.53 -17.00
CA GLU A 38 38.51 -47.10 -16.40
C GLU A 38 38.81 -47.78 -15.05
N ILE A 39 38.00 -47.48 -14.03
CA ILE A 39 37.71 -48.44 -12.95
C ILE A 39 36.19 -48.45 -12.74
N GLU A 40 35.60 -49.59 -13.06
CA GLU A 40 34.22 -49.96 -12.76
C GLU A 40 33.93 -49.96 -11.25
N ASN A 41 32.66 -49.69 -10.93
CA ASN A 41 31.94 -49.99 -9.69
C ASN A 41 32.18 -49.09 -8.47
N GLN A 42 31.27 -48.13 -8.29
CA GLN A 42 30.69 -47.82 -6.98
C GLN A 42 29.20 -47.53 -7.17
N GLU A 43 28.40 -48.17 -6.34
CA GLU A 43 26.95 -48.11 -6.29
C GLU A 43 26.50 -46.64 -6.31
N GLU A 44 25.72 -46.27 -7.33
CA GLU A 44 24.81 -45.13 -7.21
C GLU A 44 23.86 -45.47 -6.06
N GLU A 45 24.16 -44.96 -4.87
CA GLU A 45 23.10 -44.65 -3.92
C GLU A 45 22.14 -43.74 -4.69
N GLU A 46 20.95 -44.26 -4.98
CA GLU A 46 19.79 -43.43 -5.27
C GLU A 46 19.73 -42.41 -4.13
N ASP A 47 20.16 -41.18 -4.42
CA ASP A 47 19.73 -40.00 -3.71
C ASP A 47 18.21 -40.04 -3.87
N GLU A 48 17.52 -40.63 -2.89
CA GLU A 48 16.10 -40.44 -2.72
C GLU A 48 15.93 -38.92 -2.78
N GLU A 49 15.31 -38.44 -3.86
CA GLU A 49 14.68 -37.13 -3.89
C GLU A 49 13.85 -37.07 -2.62
N LYS A 50 14.40 -36.46 -1.57
CA LYS A 50 13.64 -36.02 -0.41
C LYS A 50 12.71 -34.96 -0.98
N ILE A 51 11.55 -35.42 -1.46
CA ILE A 51 10.34 -34.64 -1.54
C ILE A 51 10.29 -33.92 -0.19
N PRO A 52 10.34 -32.57 -0.14
CA PRO A 52 10.33 -31.86 1.11
C PRO A 52 9.12 -32.33 1.89
N GLU A 53 9.37 -32.97 3.03
CA GLU A 53 8.36 -33.40 3.97
C GLU A 53 7.47 -32.18 4.19
N GLU A 54 6.19 -32.25 3.77
CA GLU A 54 5.23 -31.13 3.82
C GLU A 54 5.51 -30.28 5.05
N GLU A 55 6.09 -29.08 4.85
CA GLU A 55 6.61 -28.28 5.95
C GLU A 55 5.45 -27.80 6.80
N LYS A 56 5.12 -28.58 7.83
CA LYS A 56 3.98 -28.30 8.71
C LYS A 56 4.26 -27.02 9.50
N ILE A 57 3.33 -26.08 9.39
CA ILE A 57 3.22 -24.93 10.27
C ILE A 57 3.09 -25.39 11.72
N ASP A 58 3.70 -24.65 12.66
CA ASP A 58 3.48 -24.82 14.09
C ASP A 58 1.97 -24.85 14.39
N SER A 59 1.48 -25.96 14.93
CA SER A 59 0.05 -26.19 15.17
C SER A 59 -0.64 -25.11 16.01
N LEU A 60 0.11 -24.35 16.81
CA LEU A 60 -0.38 -23.23 17.62
C LEU A 60 -0.76 -22.00 16.78
N LEU A 61 -0.25 -21.88 15.55
CA LEU A 61 -0.59 -20.80 14.62
C LEU A 61 -1.88 -21.09 13.84
N VAL A 62 -2.24 -22.36 13.69
CA VAL A 62 -3.43 -22.79 12.94
C VAL A 62 -4.68 -22.31 13.67
N GLY A 63 -5.48 -21.47 13.01
CA GLY A 63 -6.65 -20.85 13.61
C GLY A 63 -6.97 -19.48 13.03
N ASN A 64 -7.93 -18.78 13.65
CA ASN A 64 -8.30 -17.43 13.26
C ASN A 64 -7.73 -16.40 14.24
N TRP A 65 -7.34 -15.25 13.70
CA TRP A 65 -6.62 -14.20 14.41
C TRP A 65 -7.18 -12.84 14.04
N THR A 66 -7.30 -11.94 15.01
CA THR A 66 -7.76 -10.55 14.80
C THR A 66 -6.77 -9.55 15.39
N GLN A 67 -6.57 -8.41 14.73
CA GLN A 67 -5.62 -7.40 15.18
C GLN A 67 -6.08 -6.77 16.51
N VAL A 68 -5.15 -6.52 17.45
CA VAL A 68 -5.44 -6.01 18.81
C VAL A 68 -5.96 -4.57 18.82
N TYR A 69 -5.29 -3.67 18.08
CA TYR A 69 -5.48 -2.22 18.26
C TYR A 69 -6.56 -1.62 17.35
N SER A 70 -6.90 -2.32 16.28
CA SER A 70 -7.94 -1.94 15.33
C SER A 70 -8.42 -3.24 14.70
N PRO A 71 -9.59 -3.78 15.05
CA PRO A 71 -10.07 -5.01 14.45
C PRO A 71 -10.62 -4.73 13.03
N THR A 72 -9.88 -3.96 12.23
CA THR A 72 -10.11 -3.69 10.81
C THR A 72 -9.72 -4.90 9.96
N PHE A 73 -8.99 -5.85 10.53
CA PHE A 73 -8.39 -6.98 9.83
C PHE A 73 -8.34 -8.24 10.69
N ALA A 74 -8.61 -9.37 10.04
CA ALA A 74 -8.46 -10.70 10.59
C ALA A 74 -7.93 -11.66 9.53
N PHE A 75 -7.39 -12.79 9.96
CA PHE A 75 -6.94 -13.83 9.05
C PHE A 75 -7.14 -15.23 9.64
N ASN A 76 -7.16 -16.22 8.76
CA ASN A 76 -7.08 -17.64 9.10
C ASN A 76 -5.78 -18.22 8.55
N ILE A 77 -5.10 -19.04 9.35
CA ILE A 77 -3.99 -19.89 8.91
C ILE A 77 -4.46 -21.34 8.95
N ASP A 78 -4.35 -22.05 7.83
CA ASP A 78 -4.63 -23.47 7.78
C ASP A 78 -3.38 -24.34 8.06
N SER A 79 -3.57 -25.65 8.20
CA SER A 79 -2.48 -26.58 8.49
C SER A 79 -1.43 -26.72 7.38
N LEU A 80 -1.73 -26.22 6.17
CA LEU A 80 -0.85 -26.23 5.01
C LEU A 80 -0.09 -24.90 4.85
N GLY A 81 -0.34 -23.93 5.74
CA GLY A 81 0.28 -22.61 5.69
C GLY A 81 -0.36 -21.64 4.71
N TYR A 82 -1.58 -21.90 4.22
CA TYR A 82 -2.32 -20.89 3.50
C TYR A 82 -2.94 -19.89 4.46
N VAL A 83 -2.75 -18.60 4.15
CA VAL A 83 -3.32 -17.49 4.87
C VAL A 83 -4.50 -16.93 4.08
N THR A 84 -5.68 -16.94 4.69
CA THR A 84 -6.89 -16.30 4.13
C THR A 84 -7.20 -15.04 4.90
N TYR A 85 -7.34 -13.93 4.19
CA TYR A 85 -7.51 -12.60 4.77
C TYR A 85 -8.95 -12.12 4.78
N TYR A 86 -9.30 -11.39 5.84
CA TYR A 86 -10.63 -10.84 6.04
C TYR A 86 -10.51 -9.38 6.49
N ARG A 87 -11.38 -8.55 5.95
CA ARG A 87 -11.45 -7.11 6.24
C ARG A 87 -12.76 -6.79 6.94
N HIS A 88 -12.71 -5.90 7.91
CA HIS A 88 -13.91 -5.41 8.58
C HIS A 88 -14.71 -4.52 7.64
N ASN A 89 -15.92 -4.96 7.32
CA ASN A 89 -16.92 -4.17 6.64
C ASN A 89 -17.56 -3.21 7.64
N LEU A 90 -17.23 -1.94 7.50
CA LEU A 90 -17.68 -0.90 8.41
C LEU A 90 -19.18 -0.58 8.28
N LEU A 91 -19.84 -1.00 7.20
CA LEU A 91 -21.29 -0.82 7.03
C LEU A 91 -22.09 -1.92 7.75
N THR A 92 -21.58 -3.16 7.73
CA THR A 92 -22.27 -4.32 8.33
C THR A 92 -21.75 -4.70 9.71
N GLY A 93 -20.56 -4.22 10.08
CA GLY A 93 -19.88 -4.59 11.32
C GLY A 93 -19.27 -5.99 11.27
N LYS A 94 -19.21 -6.63 10.10
CA LYS A 94 -18.77 -8.02 9.94
C LYS A 94 -17.46 -8.11 9.17
N LEU A 95 -16.82 -9.27 9.25
CA LEU A 95 -15.64 -9.56 8.44
C LEU A 95 -16.06 -10.11 7.08
N ASP A 96 -15.57 -9.49 6.01
CA ASP A 96 -15.74 -9.98 4.64
C ASP A 96 -14.42 -10.57 4.13
N LEU A 97 -14.53 -11.63 3.35
CA LEU A 97 -13.39 -12.26 2.70
C LEU A 97 -12.70 -11.25 1.77
N TRP A 98 -11.39 -11.06 1.95
CA TRP A 98 -10.58 -10.28 1.02
C TRP A 98 -10.11 -11.20 -0.12
N ALA A 99 -11.03 -11.46 -1.06
CA ALA A 99 -10.92 -12.54 -2.04
C ALA A 99 -9.61 -12.57 -2.85
N ASN A 100 -8.98 -11.41 -3.04
CA ASN A 100 -7.77 -11.25 -3.85
C ASN A 100 -6.47 -11.29 -3.02
N ARG A 101 -6.52 -11.64 -1.73
CA ARG A 101 -5.30 -11.83 -0.93
C ARG A 101 -5.25 -13.24 -0.40
N LYS A 102 -4.24 -13.99 -0.85
CA LYS A 102 -3.85 -15.28 -0.28
C LYS A 102 -2.34 -15.36 -0.29
N ASP A 103 -1.78 -15.69 0.86
CA ASP A 103 -0.35 -15.95 0.99
C ASP A 103 -0.14 -17.40 1.39
N LYS A 104 1.05 -17.92 1.11
CA LYS A 104 1.54 -19.19 1.64
C LYS A 104 2.76 -18.90 2.50
N ILE A 105 2.75 -19.39 3.73
CA ILE A 105 3.80 -19.14 4.70
C ILE A 105 4.49 -20.44 5.12
N TYR A 106 5.67 -20.30 5.70
CA TYR A 106 6.32 -21.29 6.53
C TYR A 106 6.52 -20.68 7.92
N ALA A 107 6.13 -21.40 8.96
CA ALA A 107 6.30 -20.92 10.33
C ALA A 107 6.54 -22.09 11.29
N LYS A 108 7.78 -22.21 11.76
CA LYS A 108 8.21 -23.33 12.62
C LYS A 108 9.34 -22.90 13.54
N GLU A 109 9.30 -23.35 14.79
CA GLU A 109 10.35 -23.08 15.79
C GLU A 109 10.70 -21.58 15.92
N GLY A 110 9.70 -20.71 15.79
CA GLY A 110 9.86 -19.25 15.88
C GLY A 110 10.38 -18.56 14.62
N LYS A 111 10.66 -19.30 13.55
CA LYS A 111 11.00 -18.74 12.22
C LYS A 111 9.75 -18.51 11.41
N PHE A 112 9.66 -17.39 10.69
CA PHE A 112 8.56 -17.05 9.80
C PHE A 112 9.08 -16.66 8.43
N GLU A 113 8.50 -17.24 7.37
CA GLU A 113 8.84 -16.95 5.99
C GLU A 113 7.57 -16.91 5.11
N PHE A 114 7.54 -16.00 4.13
CA PHE A 114 6.53 -16.01 3.07
C PHE A 114 7.07 -16.83 1.89
N LEU A 115 6.43 -17.97 1.61
CA LEU A 115 6.78 -18.85 0.49
C LEU A 115 6.19 -18.34 -0.83
N GLU A 116 4.93 -17.92 -0.78
CA GLU A 116 4.21 -17.31 -1.90
C GLU A 116 3.47 -16.10 -1.35
N THR A 117 3.66 -14.93 -1.97
CA THR A 117 2.93 -13.72 -1.58
C THR A 117 2.36 -13.00 -2.78
N MET A 118 1.12 -12.57 -2.66
CA MET A 118 0.49 -11.70 -3.65
C MET A 118 0.89 -10.23 -3.48
N ASN A 119 1.70 -9.86 -2.49
CA ASN A 119 2.03 -8.46 -2.22
C ASN A 119 3.26 -7.95 -3.00
N CYS A 120 3.81 -8.71 -3.95
CA CYS A 120 4.98 -8.33 -4.76
C CYS A 120 6.21 -7.84 -3.98
N MET A 121 6.25 -8.03 -2.66
CA MET A 121 7.40 -7.70 -1.82
C MET A 121 8.29 -8.94 -1.70
N PRO A 122 9.62 -8.77 -1.69
CA PRO A 122 10.53 -9.90 -1.47
C PRO A 122 10.27 -10.55 -0.11
N SER A 123 10.37 -11.88 -0.04
CA SER A 123 10.32 -12.63 1.21
C SER A 123 11.35 -12.08 2.20
N MET A 124 10.97 -11.98 3.47
CA MET A 124 11.84 -11.52 4.55
C MET A 124 11.87 -12.57 5.66
N ASP A 125 13.05 -13.14 5.90
CA ASP A 125 13.32 -13.94 7.09
C ASP A 125 12.94 -13.15 8.34
N SER A 126 11.99 -13.68 9.10
CA SER A 126 11.45 -12.99 10.26
C SER A 126 11.20 -13.95 11.42
N ILE A 127 10.91 -13.38 12.59
CA ILE A 127 10.54 -14.15 13.78
C ILE A 127 9.06 -13.98 14.09
N TYR A 128 8.41 -15.04 14.55
CA TYR A 128 7.12 -14.95 15.24
C TYR A 128 7.28 -15.44 16.67
N ASN A 129 6.43 -14.96 17.58
CA ASN A 129 6.40 -15.43 18.95
C ASN A 129 5.02 -15.26 19.58
N PHE A 130 4.82 -15.93 20.71
CA PHE A 130 3.64 -15.76 21.55
C PHE A 130 3.99 -15.00 22.82
N ILE A 131 3.16 -14.03 23.19
CA ILE A 131 3.21 -13.32 24.48
C ILE A 131 1.87 -13.55 25.18
N GLY A 132 1.80 -14.57 26.02
CA GLY A 132 0.50 -15.09 26.49
C GLY A 132 -0.31 -15.61 25.30
N ASP A 133 -1.58 -15.22 25.20
CA ASP A 133 -2.46 -15.59 24.08
C ASP A 133 -2.30 -14.67 22.85
N THR A 134 -1.37 -13.71 22.91
CA THR A 134 -1.14 -12.79 21.78
C THR A 134 -0.11 -13.38 20.83
N LEU A 135 -0.53 -13.62 19.59
CA LEU A 135 0.37 -13.92 18.48
C LEU A 135 1.04 -12.63 18.02
N VAL A 136 2.36 -12.69 17.89
CA VAL A 136 3.18 -11.61 17.35
C VAL A 136 3.87 -12.12 16.09
N ILE A 137 3.47 -11.58 14.95
CA ILE A 137 3.84 -12.10 13.62
C ILE A 137 4.13 -10.91 12.67
N PRO A 138 5.10 -11.04 11.75
CA PRO A 138 5.36 -10.06 10.70
C PRO A 138 4.29 -10.15 9.60
N MET A 139 3.08 -9.69 9.91
CA MET A 139 2.05 -9.55 8.87
C MET A 139 2.32 -8.28 8.05
N GLN A 140 2.13 -8.39 6.75
CA GLN A 140 2.50 -7.33 5.81
C GLN A 140 1.52 -6.15 5.84
N SER A 141 1.65 -5.28 6.83
CA SER A 141 1.17 -3.89 6.75
C SER A 141 2.34 -2.95 6.38
N TYR A 142 2.94 -3.14 5.21
CA TYR A 142 3.86 -2.18 4.58
C TYR A 142 5.04 -1.67 5.44
N THR A 143 5.32 -2.32 6.57
CA THR A 143 6.29 -1.89 7.57
C THR A 143 6.90 -3.14 8.19
N ARG A 144 8.19 -3.07 8.56
CA ARG A 144 8.91 -4.18 9.23
C ARG A 144 8.44 -4.43 10.67
N TYR A 145 7.22 -4.03 11.02
CA TYR A 145 6.73 -4.07 12.37
C TYR A 145 6.07 -5.42 12.63
N LEU A 146 6.44 -6.02 13.76
CA LEU A 146 5.71 -7.13 14.32
C LEU A 146 4.36 -6.62 14.81
N GLU A 147 3.29 -7.21 14.30
CA GLU A 147 1.94 -6.89 14.71
C GLU A 147 1.42 -7.89 15.74
N LYS A 148 0.41 -7.45 16.51
CA LYS A 148 -0.18 -8.23 17.59
C LYS A 148 -1.59 -8.67 17.25
N TYR A 149 -1.86 -9.95 17.44
CA TYR A 149 -3.12 -10.58 17.14
C TYR A 149 -3.62 -11.40 18.32
N LEU A 150 -4.94 -11.39 18.51
CA LEU A 150 -5.64 -12.23 19.47
C LEU A 150 -6.36 -13.37 18.75
N PRO A 151 -6.50 -14.54 19.40
CA PRO A 151 -7.27 -15.63 18.84
C PRO A 151 -8.73 -15.21 18.67
N LEU A 152 -9.32 -15.64 17.56
CA LEU A 152 -10.74 -15.46 17.24
C LEU A 152 -11.37 -16.85 17.07
N GLU A 153 -12.37 -17.17 17.89
CA GLU A 153 -13.00 -18.50 17.86
C GLU A 153 -13.58 -18.83 16.47
N ASN A 154 -14.33 -17.90 15.88
CA ASN A 154 -14.82 -17.99 14.50
C ASN A 154 -14.91 -16.60 13.87
N ILE A 155 -14.49 -16.48 12.61
CA ILE A 155 -14.56 -15.27 11.79
C ILE A 155 -15.99 -14.75 11.67
N GLU A 156 -16.97 -15.64 11.50
CA GLU A 156 -18.39 -15.28 11.36
C GLU A 156 -18.99 -14.68 12.64
N SER A 157 -18.36 -14.92 13.79
CA SER A 157 -18.82 -14.40 15.08
C SER A 157 -18.36 -12.96 15.34
N PHE A 158 -17.41 -12.46 14.56
CA PHE A 158 -16.91 -11.11 14.73
C PHE A 158 -18.02 -10.08 14.50
N THR A 159 -18.18 -9.17 15.46
CA THR A 159 -19.10 -8.03 15.38
C THR A 159 -18.35 -6.78 15.83
N GLY A 160 -18.01 -5.93 14.86
CA GLY A 160 -17.39 -4.62 15.06
C GLY A 160 -18.40 -3.48 15.04
N LYS A 161 -17.88 -2.25 15.22
CA LYS A 161 -18.67 -1.01 15.13
C LYS A 161 -19.06 -0.74 13.69
N THR A 162 -20.35 -0.45 13.46
CA THR A 162 -20.86 0.01 12.17
C THR A 162 -20.79 1.53 12.04
N ARG A 163 -20.63 2.05 10.81
CA ARG A 163 -20.84 3.47 10.46
C ARG A 163 -21.67 3.59 9.18
N ASN A 164 -22.24 4.76 8.95
CA ASN A 164 -22.89 5.08 7.68
C ASN A 164 -21.84 5.26 6.57
N GLU A 165 -22.27 5.04 5.32
CA GLU A 165 -21.41 5.13 4.14
C GLU A 165 -21.11 6.59 3.79
N SER A 166 -19.85 6.99 3.87
CA SER A 166 -19.36 8.21 3.23
C SER A 166 -18.95 7.93 1.78
N PHE A 167 -18.95 8.96 0.94
CA PHE A 167 -18.37 8.90 -0.39
C PHE A 167 -17.63 10.19 -0.72
N VAL A 168 -16.60 10.07 -1.56
CA VAL A 168 -15.95 11.19 -2.25
C VAL A 168 -15.69 10.85 -3.70
N LYS A 169 -15.98 11.79 -4.59
CA LYS A 169 -15.63 11.70 -6.00
C LYS A 169 -15.04 12.99 -6.51
N ALA A 170 -14.21 12.92 -7.54
CA ALA A 170 -13.65 14.07 -8.25
C ALA A 170 -13.11 13.66 -9.62
N THR A 171 -13.01 14.60 -10.54
CA THR A 171 -12.25 14.44 -11.78
C THR A 171 -10.91 15.16 -11.62
N ILE A 172 -9.82 14.50 -11.96
CA ILE A 172 -8.47 15.00 -11.76
C ILE A 172 -7.80 15.16 -13.13
N GLU A 173 -7.56 16.40 -13.52
CA GLU A 173 -6.82 16.75 -14.73
C GLU A 173 -5.39 17.10 -14.37
N ASN A 174 -4.49 16.21 -14.73
CA ASN A 174 -3.07 16.40 -14.49
C ASN A 174 -2.34 16.74 -15.80
N ASN A 175 -1.87 17.97 -15.91
CA ASN A 175 -1.08 18.41 -17.04
C ASN A 175 0.40 18.36 -16.67
N THR A 176 1.14 17.37 -17.19
CA THR A 176 2.58 17.22 -16.94
C THR A 176 3.37 17.34 -18.25
N HIS A 177 4.70 17.28 -18.17
CA HIS A 177 5.55 17.20 -19.36
C HIS A 177 5.25 15.97 -20.24
N ALA A 178 4.65 14.92 -19.68
CA ALA A 178 4.22 13.73 -20.41
C ALA A 178 2.89 13.93 -21.16
N GLY A 179 2.18 15.04 -20.91
CA GLY A 179 0.89 15.37 -21.51
C GLY A 179 -0.23 15.50 -20.47
N LEU A 180 -1.45 15.68 -20.99
CA LEU A 180 -2.67 15.73 -20.18
C LEU A 180 -3.15 14.31 -19.85
N THR A 181 -3.31 14.03 -18.56
CA THR A 181 -3.94 12.82 -18.05
C THR A 181 -5.21 13.19 -17.28
N ILE A 182 -6.29 12.44 -17.48
CA ILE A 182 -7.56 12.62 -16.78
C ILE A 182 -7.84 11.35 -15.97
N VAL A 183 -8.09 11.50 -14.68
CA VAL A 183 -8.41 10.41 -13.76
C VAL A 183 -9.75 10.69 -13.11
N GLU A 184 -10.68 9.74 -13.21
CA GLU A 184 -11.90 9.75 -12.41
C GLU A 184 -11.60 9.10 -11.05
N TYR A 185 -11.77 9.88 -10.00
CA TYR A 185 -11.61 9.44 -8.62
C TYR A 185 -13.00 9.18 -8.04
N GLU A 186 -13.24 7.96 -7.58
CA GLU A 186 -14.44 7.58 -6.86
C GLU A 186 -14.02 6.73 -5.67
N SER A 187 -14.47 7.16 -4.49
CA SER A 187 -14.21 6.48 -3.23
C SER A 187 -15.50 6.36 -2.41
N SER A 188 -15.74 5.18 -1.85
CA SER A 188 -16.89 4.85 -0.99
C SER A 188 -16.48 4.00 0.21
N ASP A 189 -17.04 4.32 1.37
CA ASP A 189 -16.63 3.81 2.69
C ASP A 189 -16.96 2.34 3.00
N SER A 190 -17.38 1.54 2.01
CA SER A 190 -17.64 0.11 2.24
C SER A 190 -16.37 -0.65 2.67
N TYR A 191 -15.20 -0.23 2.17
CA TYR A 191 -13.88 -0.77 2.53
C TYR A 191 -12.73 0.25 2.47
N GLU A 192 -13.01 1.45 1.97
CA GLU A 192 -12.02 2.48 1.76
C GLU A 192 -11.91 3.40 2.97
N GLU A 193 -10.78 4.09 3.03
CA GLU A 193 -10.41 4.94 4.14
C GLU A 193 -10.80 6.40 3.83
N ILE A 194 -12.09 6.71 3.99
CA ILE A 194 -12.54 8.11 4.08
C ILE A 194 -12.57 8.50 5.56
N TYR A 195 -11.71 9.45 5.91
CA TYR A 195 -11.62 10.01 7.25
C TYR A 195 -11.79 11.52 7.19
N ALA A 196 -12.62 12.02 8.10
CA ALA A 196 -12.64 13.43 8.43
C ALA A 196 -12.61 13.56 9.94
N TYR A 197 -11.81 14.50 10.45
CA TYR A 197 -11.71 14.77 11.88
C TYR A 197 -11.34 16.22 12.13
N GLU A 198 -11.66 16.69 13.33
CA GLU A 198 -11.49 18.09 13.72
C GLU A 198 -10.27 18.23 14.63
N TYR A 199 -9.29 19.03 14.22
CA TYR A 199 -8.15 19.36 15.06
C TYR A 199 -8.49 20.58 15.92
N ALA A 200 -8.38 20.41 17.24
CA ALA A 200 -8.29 21.49 18.24
C ALA A 200 -9.21 22.70 17.97
N GLU A 201 -10.52 22.45 17.87
CA GLU A 201 -11.59 23.45 17.68
C GLU A 201 -11.40 24.44 16.50
N SER A 202 -10.48 24.20 15.56
CA SER A 202 -10.08 25.24 14.59
C SER A 202 -10.09 24.78 13.14
N HIS A 203 -9.91 23.50 12.84
CA HIS A 203 -9.79 23.04 11.46
C HIS A 203 -10.47 21.70 11.24
N THR A 204 -11.05 21.50 10.05
CA THR A 204 -11.50 20.19 9.61
C THR A 204 -10.45 19.61 8.67
N TYR A 205 -9.94 18.43 9.01
CA TYR A 205 -9.08 17.65 8.13
C TYR A 205 -9.93 16.61 7.41
N PHE A 206 -9.72 16.50 6.10
CA PHE A 206 -10.36 15.52 5.25
C PHE A 206 -9.28 14.71 4.52
N THR A 207 -9.44 13.39 4.49
CA THR A 207 -8.65 12.49 3.66
C THR A 207 -9.50 11.35 3.13
N THR A 208 -9.26 11.00 1.87
CA THR A 208 -9.87 9.85 1.21
C THR A 208 -8.79 9.09 0.47
N ILE A 209 -8.84 7.77 0.55
CA ILE A 209 -7.89 6.87 -0.08
C ILE A 209 -8.69 5.84 -0.87
N ALA A 210 -8.52 5.84 -2.19
CA ALA A 210 -9.06 4.82 -3.06
C ALA A 210 -7.93 3.86 -3.46
N GLU A 211 -8.14 2.57 -3.23
CA GLU A 211 -7.28 1.52 -3.76
C GLU A 211 -7.70 1.27 -5.20
N PRO A 212 -6.82 1.46 -6.19
CA PRO A 212 -7.15 0.97 -7.51
C PRO A 212 -7.16 -0.56 -7.37
N GLY A 213 -8.23 -1.23 -7.82
CA GLY A 213 -8.48 -2.65 -7.56
C GLY A 213 -7.44 -3.57 -8.20
N PHE A 214 -6.28 -3.70 -7.55
CA PHE A 214 -5.16 -4.50 -8.03
C PHE A 214 -5.19 -5.93 -7.50
N ASP A 215 -4.67 -6.84 -8.32
CA ASP A 215 -4.43 -8.24 -7.97
C ASP A 215 -3.23 -8.41 -7.02
N CYS A 216 -2.41 -7.37 -6.80
CA CYS A 216 -1.32 -7.39 -5.83
C CYS A 216 -1.44 -6.20 -4.86
N ALA A 217 -1.07 -6.37 -3.60
CA ALA A 217 -1.08 -5.25 -2.65
C ALA A 217 0.01 -4.24 -3.01
N VAL A 218 -0.38 -3.18 -3.70
CA VAL A 218 0.55 -2.13 -4.11
C VAL A 218 0.87 -1.24 -2.88
N PRO A 219 2.12 -0.78 -2.66
CA PRO A 219 2.48 0.03 -1.49
C PRO A 219 1.58 1.26 -1.27
N LEU A 220 1.42 1.73 -0.02
CA LEU A 220 0.55 2.89 0.31
C LEU A 220 0.78 4.15 -0.56
N TYR A 221 2.01 4.37 -1.03
CA TYR A 221 2.34 5.48 -1.94
C TYR A 221 1.85 5.31 -3.38
N THR A 222 1.13 4.22 -3.67
CA THR A 222 0.54 3.88 -4.98
C THR A 222 -1.00 3.85 -4.96
N LYS A 223 -1.59 4.44 -3.93
CA LYS A 223 -3.04 4.67 -3.85
C LYS A 223 -3.38 6.05 -4.41
N HIS A 224 -4.60 6.20 -4.91
CA HIS A 224 -5.11 7.54 -5.16
C HIS A 224 -5.58 8.13 -3.83
N GLN A 225 -5.05 9.29 -3.47
CA GLN A 225 -5.40 9.96 -2.22
C GLN A 225 -5.68 11.43 -2.48
N ILE A 226 -6.78 11.92 -1.92
CA ILE A 226 -7.07 13.34 -1.81
C ILE A 226 -7.14 13.66 -0.32
N SER A 227 -6.32 14.60 0.14
CA SER A 227 -6.38 15.12 1.50
C SER A 227 -6.35 16.63 1.47
N PHE A 228 -7.13 17.27 2.32
CA PHE A 228 -7.08 18.72 2.52
C PHE A 228 -7.52 19.11 3.92
N GLN A 229 -7.16 20.33 4.31
CA GLN A 229 -7.53 20.94 5.58
C GLN A 229 -8.14 22.31 5.33
N THR A 230 -9.24 22.60 6.01
CA THR A 230 -9.89 23.93 5.97
C THR A 230 -9.25 24.91 6.94
N ASP A 231 -9.52 26.20 6.77
CA ASP A 231 -9.11 27.26 7.70
C ASP A 231 -9.96 27.33 8.99
N SER A 232 -11.13 26.69 9.00
CA SER A 232 -12.12 26.75 10.08
C SER A 232 -12.91 25.43 10.22
N LEU A 233 -13.61 25.24 11.34
CA LEU A 233 -14.51 24.09 11.56
C LEU A 233 -15.74 24.15 10.66
N ILE A 234 -16.17 23.00 10.13
CA ILE A 234 -17.40 22.90 9.33
C ILE A 234 -18.60 22.68 10.25
N ASP A 235 -19.18 23.76 10.77
CA ASP A 235 -20.34 23.68 11.66
C ASP A 235 -21.66 24.08 10.99
N ASN A 236 -21.59 24.73 9.83
CA ASN A 236 -22.76 25.21 9.09
C ASN A 236 -22.52 25.11 7.57
N PRO A 237 -23.59 25.20 6.76
CA PRO A 237 -23.43 25.43 5.32
C PRO A 237 -22.66 26.73 5.04
N GLY A 238 -21.80 26.72 4.04
CA GLY A 238 -20.91 27.85 3.75
C GLY A 238 -19.77 27.50 2.81
N VAL A 239 -18.89 28.48 2.61
CA VAL A 239 -17.65 28.31 1.83
C VAL A 239 -16.49 28.37 2.80
N TYR A 240 -15.57 27.41 2.72
CA TYR A 240 -14.41 27.30 3.59
C TYR A 240 -13.14 27.20 2.74
N ASP A 241 -12.15 28.01 3.08
CA ASP A 241 -10.88 28.04 2.34
C ASP A 241 -10.00 26.85 2.74
N ILE A 242 -9.31 26.27 1.76
CA ILE A 242 -8.36 25.18 1.99
C ILE A 242 -6.99 25.77 2.31
N THR A 243 -6.45 25.44 3.48
CA THR A 243 -5.16 25.93 3.97
C THR A 243 -4.01 24.97 3.73
N TRP A 244 -4.32 23.68 3.57
CA TRP A 244 -3.34 22.63 3.28
C TRP A 244 -4.00 21.54 2.43
N GLY A 245 -3.20 20.86 1.62
CA GLY A 245 -3.65 19.85 0.68
C GLY A 245 -2.52 18.91 0.28
N ASN A 246 -2.88 17.65 0.07
CA ASN A 246 -2.04 16.63 -0.50
C ASN A 246 -2.85 15.82 -1.52
N LEU A 247 -2.30 15.64 -2.71
CA LEU A 247 -2.84 14.79 -3.75
C LEU A 247 -1.80 13.74 -4.11
N VAL A 248 -2.15 12.46 -4.01
CA VAL A 248 -1.33 11.36 -4.49
C VAL A 248 -2.07 10.68 -5.63
N LEU A 249 -1.42 10.60 -6.79
CA LEU A 249 -1.91 9.92 -7.97
C LEU A 249 -0.94 8.81 -8.33
N ALA A 250 -1.42 7.58 -8.34
CA ALA A 250 -0.64 6.44 -8.80
C ALA A 250 -0.99 6.12 -10.25
N PHE A 251 0.00 6.14 -11.13
CA PHE A 251 -0.13 5.75 -12.53
C PHE A 251 0.63 4.45 -12.76
N PHE A 252 -0.02 3.50 -13.40
CA PHE A 252 0.57 2.22 -13.77
C PHE A 252 0.73 2.21 -15.29
N GLU A 253 1.86 2.72 -15.77
CA GLU A 253 2.27 2.53 -17.15
C GLU A 253 3.36 1.45 -17.17
N ASP A 254 3.04 0.28 -17.72
CA ASP A 254 3.92 -0.88 -17.81
C ASP A 254 5.29 -0.49 -18.42
N PRO A 255 6.46 -0.78 -17.79
CA PRO A 255 6.71 -1.58 -16.58
C PRO A 255 7.05 -0.76 -15.32
N TYR A 256 6.69 0.53 -15.27
CA TYR A 256 7.07 1.44 -14.18
C TYR A 256 5.85 2.09 -13.54
N THR A 257 5.66 1.83 -12.24
CA THR A 257 4.71 2.61 -11.44
C THR A 257 5.29 3.99 -11.20
N TYR A 258 4.59 5.03 -11.67
CA TYR A 258 4.91 6.41 -11.34
C TYR A 258 3.88 6.92 -10.33
N ASN A 259 4.37 7.48 -9.21
CA ASN A 259 3.52 8.18 -8.27
C ASN A 259 3.79 9.66 -8.37
N LEU A 260 2.73 10.44 -8.62
CA LEU A 260 2.78 11.89 -8.56
C LEU A 260 2.17 12.31 -7.23
N SER A 261 2.99 12.93 -6.38
CA SER A 261 2.57 13.48 -5.10
C SER A 261 2.67 15.00 -5.15
N TYR A 262 1.56 15.65 -4.88
CA TYR A 262 1.43 17.10 -4.78
C TYR A 262 1.09 17.44 -3.35
N ASN A 263 2.13 17.71 -2.55
CA ASN A 263 1.98 18.19 -1.19
C ASN A 263 2.19 19.70 -1.15
N SER A 264 1.34 20.45 -0.43
CA SER A 264 1.43 21.91 -0.27
C SER A 264 2.79 22.42 0.24
N TYR A 265 3.60 21.58 0.90
CA TYR A 265 4.98 21.92 1.29
C TYR A 265 5.98 21.97 0.12
N GLN A 266 5.76 21.18 -0.93
CA GLN A 266 6.64 21.07 -2.09
C GLN A 266 6.06 21.73 -3.34
N ASN A 267 4.74 21.75 -3.45
CA ASN A 267 3.96 22.24 -4.58
C ASN A 267 2.89 23.20 -4.04
N PRO A 268 2.99 24.51 -4.31
CA PRO A 268 2.02 25.45 -3.76
C PRO A 268 0.60 25.14 -4.26
N ILE A 269 -0.36 25.26 -3.34
CA ILE A 269 -1.79 25.34 -3.69
C ILE A 269 -2.00 26.72 -4.30
N LEU A 270 -2.54 26.77 -5.51
CA LEU A 270 -2.88 28.03 -6.17
C LEU A 270 -4.25 28.54 -5.75
N ASP A 271 -5.20 27.62 -5.64
CA ASP A 271 -6.59 27.90 -5.26
C ASP A 271 -7.24 26.62 -4.71
N GLY A 272 -8.14 26.75 -3.74
CA GLY A 272 -8.77 25.62 -3.09
C GLY A 272 -9.88 26.03 -2.14
N GLN A 273 -11.10 25.60 -2.42
CA GLN A 273 -12.27 25.87 -1.57
C GLN A 273 -13.15 24.63 -1.48
N ILE A 274 -13.81 24.50 -0.33
CA ILE A 274 -14.95 23.61 -0.17
C ILE A 274 -16.24 24.44 -0.06
N ILE A 275 -17.30 23.92 -0.65
CA ILE A 275 -18.66 24.46 -0.53
C ILE A 275 -19.48 23.42 0.20
N VAL A 276 -19.95 23.76 1.40
CA VAL A 276 -20.76 22.89 2.24
C VAL A 276 -22.22 23.25 2.05
N ASP A 277 -22.99 22.30 1.54
CA ASP A 277 -24.42 22.48 1.25
C ASP A 277 -25.29 22.15 2.49
N SER A 278 -24.86 21.19 3.30
CA SER A 278 -25.60 20.75 4.49
C SER A 278 -24.69 20.23 5.59
N VAL A 279 -25.06 20.56 6.82
CA VAL A 279 -24.51 19.97 8.06
C VAL A 279 -25.68 19.46 8.89
N GLU A 280 -25.64 18.18 9.27
CA GLU A 280 -26.65 17.53 10.11
C GLU A 280 -25.98 16.87 11.31
N LEU A 281 -26.48 17.18 12.52
CA LEU A 281 -26.01 16.55 13.75
C LEU A 281 -26.82 15.28 14.03
N LEU A 282 -26.10 14.18 14.17
CA LEU A 282 -26.61 12.85 14.49
C LEU A 282 -26.10 12.41 15.87
N ASP A 283 -26.68 11.33 16.42
CA ASP A 283 -26.20 10.80 17.69
C ASP A 283 -24.77 10.26 17.55
N GLY A 284 -23.81 10.94 18.19
CA GLY A 284 -22.38 10.62 18.12
C GLY A 284 -21.67 10.94 16.81
N GLN A 285 -22.34 11.58 15.83
CA GLN A 285 -21.76 11.88 14.52
C GLN A 285 -22.26 13.22 13.94
N LYS A 286 -21.51 13.76 12.97
CA LYS A 286 -21.89 14.90 12.14
C LYS A 286 -21.84 14.49 10.66
N LEU A 287 -22.94 14.66 9.95
CA LEU A 287 -23.03 14.45 8.50
C LEU A 287 -22.78 15.77 7.77
N VAL A 288 -21.78 15.78 6.88
CA VAL A 288 -21.43 16.95 6.07
C VAL A 288 -21.52 16.58 4.60
N LYS A 289 -22.23 17.40 3.81
CA LYS A 289 -22.33 17.23 2.35
C LYS A 289 -21.89 18.49 1.62
N GLY A 290 -21.22 18.31 0.50
CA GLY A 290 -20.74 19.45 -0.26
C GLY A 290 -19.93 19.09 -1.49
N SER A 291 -19.20 20.09 -1.98
CA SER A 291 -18.33 20.03 -3.14
C SER A 291 -16.99 20.71 -2.89
N PHE A 292 -16.00 20.42 -3.72
CA PHE A 292 -14.67 21.01 -3.62
C PHE A 292 -13.98 21.10 -4.98
N ASN A 293 -13.11 22.10 -5.13
CA ASN A 293 -12.18 22.20 -6.25
C ASN A 293 -10.81 22.62 -5.70
N ILE A 294 -9.73 22.07 -6.25
CA ILE A 294 -8.36 22.36 -5.82
C ILE A 294 -7.46 22.49 -7.04
N THR A 295 -6.65 23.53 -7.07
CA THR A 295 -5.62 23.74 -8.10
C THR A 295 -4.24 23.69 -7.45
N TYR A 296 -3.40 22.76 -7.91
CA TYR A 296 -2.00 22.63 -7.51
C TYR A 296 -1.09 23.17 -8.63
N GLU A 297 0.04 23.76 -8.24
CA GLU A 297 1.15 24.05 -9.15
C GLU A 297 2.38 23.22 -8.77
N SER A 298 3.00 22.60 -9.76
CA SER A 298 4.27 21.90 -9.61
C SER A 298 5.31 22.46 -10.57
N GLU A 299 6.58 22.40 -10.20
CA GLU A 299 7.70 22.79 -11.08
C GLU A 299 8.53 21.57 -11.43
N PHE A 300 8.72 21.32 -12.72
CA PHE A 300 9.57 20.24 -13.23
C PHE A 300 10.51 20.79 -14.30
N LEU A 301 11.82 20.60 -14.11
CA LEU A 301 12.89 21.10 -15.01
C LEU A 301 12.80 22.62 -15.33
N GLY A 302 12.28 23.42 -14.40
CA GLY A 302 12.13 24.87 -14.57
C GLY A 302 10.84 25.31 -15.27
N GLU A 303 9.95 24.37 -15.59
CA GLU A 303 8.63 24.64 -16.16
C GLU A 303 7.54 24.37 -15.12
N LYS A 304 6.49 25.22 -15.14
CA LYS A 304 5.36 25.12 -14.22
C LYS A 304 4.22 24.34 -14.85
N TYR A 305 3.64 23.43 -14.08
CA TYR A 305 2.59 22.51 -14.46
C TYR A 305 1.44 22.61 -13.47
N GLN A 306 0.21 22.67 -13.97
CA GLN A 306 -0.99 22.76 -13.14
C GLN A 306 -1.76 21.44 -13.13
N THR A 307 -2.23 21.07 -11.95
CA THR A 307 -3.11 19.92 -11.74
C THR A 307 -4.41 20.43 -11.12
N PHE A 308 -5.54 20.07 -11.74
CA PHE A 308 -6.87 20.47 -11.34
C PHE A 308 -7.62 19.28 -10.78
N VAL A 309 -8.07 19.39 -9.52
CA VAL A 309 -9.07 18.50 -8.93
C VAL A 309 -10.39 19.25 -9.02
N LYS A 310 -11.29 18.77 -9.88
CA LYS A 310 -12.55 19.44 -10.20
C LYS A 310 -13.74 18.53 -10.05
N ASP A 311 -14.94 19.12 -10.07
CA ASP A 311 -16.21 18.41 -9.93
C ASP A 311 -16.25 17.53 -8.65
N GLY A 312 -15.49 17.96 -7.64
CA GLY A 312 -15.36 17.26 -6.37
C GLY A 312 -16.68 17.29 -5.61
N ALA A 313 -17.14 16.14 -5.13
CA ALA A 313 -18.34 16.01 -4.32
C ALA A 313 -18.12 15.02 -3.18
N PHE A 314 -18.71 15.30 -2.03
CA PHE A 314 -18.59 14.46 -0.84
C PHE A 314 -19.88 14.39 -0.01
N GLU A 315 -20.04 13.27 0.67
CA GLU A 315 -20.94 13.07 1.81
C GLU A 315 -20.15 12.33 2.88
N LEU A 316 -19.98 12.93 4.05
CA LEU A 316 -19.05 12.46 5.09
C LEU A 316 -19.73 12.32 6.44
N TYR A 317 -19.56 11.17 7.08
CA TYR A 317 -19.94 10.95 8.47
C TYR A 317 -18.71 11.10 9.38
N ILE A 318 -18.65 12.23 10.09
CA ILE A 318 -17.57 12.58 11.02
C ILE A 318 -17.94 12.08 12.42
N GLU A 319 -17.10 11.26 13.04
CA GLU A 319 -17.31 10.88 14.44
C GLU A 319 -17.02 12.06 15.37
N LEU A 320 -17.93 12.32 16.30
CA LEU A 320 -17.72 13.32 17.34
C LEU A 320 -16.94 12.67 18.48
N LEU A 321 -15.70 13.10 18.69
CA LEU A 321 -14.92 12.66 19.85
C LEU A 321 -15.53 13.27 21.13
N PRO A 322 -15.63 12.50 22.23
CA PRO A 322 -16.26 12.94 23.49
C PRO A 322 -15.50 14.03 24.23
#